data_AF-A0A3Q9R3P1-F1
#
_entry.id   AF-A0A3Q9R3P1-F1
#
_cell.length_a   1.000
_cell.length_b   1.000
_cell.length_c   1.000
_cell.angle_alpha   90.00
_cell.angle_beta   90.00
_cell.angle_gamma   90.00
#
_symmetry.space_group_name_H-M   'P 1'
#
loop_
_entity.id
_entity.type
_entity.pdbx_description
1 polymer ?
#
loop_
_entity_poly.entity_id
_entity_poly.type
_entity_poly.pdbx_seq_one_letter_code
_entity_poly.pdbx_strand_id
1 'polypeptide(L)'
;MTRVKRGSVARKRRKNIMKLTSGFQGAHSTIFRTGNQQIIKALASSHRDRSKRKRDFRRLWITRINAAARNNGVSYTRFIRYLYKNQVSSNRKILAQIAILDINSFSTILKKIIE
;
A
#
# COMPACT_ATOMS: atom_id res chain seq x y z
N MET A 1 -53.33 4.77 -6.84
CA MET A 1 -51.85 4.90 -6.83
C MET A 1 -51.41 5.88 -7.91
N THR A 2 -50.58 6.86 -7.60
CA THR A 2 -50.08 7.88 -8.54
C THR A 2 -48.80 7.43 -9.26
N ARG A 3 -48.75 7.62 -10.59
CA ARG A 3 -47.60 7.26 -11.43
C ARG A 3 -46.50 8.34 -11.35
N VAL A 4 -45.31 7.99 -10.83
CA VAL A 4 -44.14 8.89 -10.81
C VAL A 4 -43.17 8.54 -11.95
N LYS A 5 -42.82 9.51 -12.80
CA LYS A 5 -41.88 9.32 -13.92
C LYS A 5 -40.42 9.25 -13.42
N ARG A 6 -39.60 8.33 -13.98
CA ARG A 6 -38.21 8.06 -13.52
C ARG A 6 -37.08 8.76 -14.31
N GLY A 7 -37.40 9.55 -15.33
CA GLY A 7 -36.42 10.07 -16.30
C GLY A 7 -35.27 10.88 -15.68
N SER A 8 -35.59 11.86 -14.84
CA SER A 8 -34.61 12.74 -14.18
C SER A 8 -33.69 11.96 -13.22
N VAL A 9 -34.30 11.10 -12.38
CA VAL A 9 -33.59 10.26 -11.41
C VAL A 9 -32.61 9.30 -12.11
N ALA A 10 -33.06 8.64 -13.18
CA ALA A 10 -32.22 7.73 -13.95
C ALA A 10 -31.05 8.45 -14.64
N ARG A 11 -31.27 9.66 -15.17
CA ARG A 11 -30.19 10.49 -15.77
C ARG A 11 -29.16 10.91 -14.71
N LYS A 12 -29.61 11.37 -13.53
CA LYS A 12 -28.72 11.75 -12.41
C LYS A 12 -27.84 10.57 -11.97
N ARG A 13 -28.44 9.38 -11.79
CA ARG A 13 -27.68 8.16 -11.44
C ARG A 13 -26.61 7.81 -12.47
N ARG A 14 -26.95 7.84 -13.76
CA ARG A 14 -25.99 7.56 -14.84
C ARG A 14 -24.84 8.57 -14.85
N LYS A 15 -25.14 9.86 -14.70
CA LYS A 15 -24.12 10.92 -14.64
C LYS A 15 -23.15 10.73 -13.48
N ASN A 16 -23.62 10.33 -12.31
CA ASN A 16 -22.75 10.05 -11.15
C ASN A 16 -21.78 8.89 -11.41
N ILE A 17 -22.28 7.80 -12.01
CA ILE A 17 -21.47 6.63 -12.37
C ILE A 17 -20.47 6.98 -13.48
N MET A 18 -20.88 7.79 -14.46
CA MET A 18 -19.98 8.29 -15.52
C MET A 18 -18.89 9.19 -14.95
N LYS A 19 -19.20 10.01 -13.94
CA LYS A 19 -18.19 10.83 -13.25
C LYS A 19 -17.14 9.97 -12.54
N LEU A 20 -17.52 8.81 -12.00
CA LEU A 20 -16.58 7.87 -11.37
C LEU A 20 -15.73 7.10 -12.39
N THR A 21 -16.18 6.99 -13.64
CA THR A 21 -15.51 6.21 -14.71
C THR A 21 -14.77 7.07 -15.73
N SER A 22 -14.71 8.39 -15.56
CA SER A 22 -14.19 9.34 -16.56
C SER A 22 -12.75 9.09 -16.99
N GLY A 23 -11.93 8.42 -16.16
CA GLY A 23 -10.55 8.05 -16.48
C GLY A 23 -10.35 6.65 -17.05
N PHE A 24 -11.43 5.87 -17.26
CA PHE A 24 -11.31 4.53 -17.82
C PHE A 24 -11.19 4.56 -19.36
N GLN A 25 -10.52 3.55 -19.91
CA GLN A 25 -10.25 3.47 -21.33
C GLN A 25 -11.49 3.05 -22.13
N GLY A 26 -11.70 3.70 -23.28
CA GLY A 26 -12.70 3.32 -24.29
C GLY A 26 -14.13 3.23 -23.74
N ALA A 27 -14.79 2.10 -24.01
CA ALA A 27 -16.18 1.86 -23.64
C ALA A 27 -16.47 1.95 -22.13
N HIS A 28 -15.46 1.81 -21.28
CA HIS A 28 -15.64 1.85 -19.83
C HIS A 28 -15.88 3.27 -19.29
N SER A 29 -15.50 4.32 -20.01
CA SER A 29 -15.80 5.72 -19.65
C SER A 29 -16.99 6.30 -20.40
N THR A 30 -17.33 5.74 -21.57
CA THR A 30 -18.39 6.26 -22.44
C THR A 30 -19.72 5.53 -22.31
N ILE A 31 -19.74 4.22 -22.04
CA ILE A 31 -20.97 3.41 -21.97
C ILE A 31 -21.31 3.08 -20.52
N PHE A 32 -22.51 3.49 -20.08
CA PHE A 32 -22.97 3.30 -18.70
C PHE A 32 -22.91 1.84 -18.21
N ARG A 33 -23.35 0.88 -19.03
CA ARG A 33 -23.41 -0.54 -18.65
C ARG A 33 -22.01 -1.10 -18.40
N THR A 34 -21.10 -0.86 -19.32
CA THR A 34 -19.70 -1.30 -19.30
C THR A 34 -18.90 -0.59 -18.20
N GLY A 35 -19.12 0.72 -18.02
CA GLY A 35 -18.54 1.48 -16.91
C GLY A 35 -19.02 1.02 -15.54
N ASN A 36 -20.30 0.70 -15.38
CA ASN A 36 -20.84 0.20 -14.11
C ASN A 36 -20.23 -1.16 -13.72
N GLN A 37 -20.06 -2.07 -14.69
CA GLN A 37 -19.36 -3.34 -14.45
C GLN A 37 -17.91 -3.12 -14.01
N GLN A 38 -17.22 -2.16 -14.63
CA GLN A 38 -15.84 -1.84 -14.31
C GLN A 38 -15.70 -1.22 -12.92
N ILE A 39 -16.60 -0.32 -12.52
CA ILE A 39 -16.59 0.28 -11.18
C ILE A 39 -16.67 -0.80 -10.11
N ILE A 40 -17.57 -1.77 -10.26
CA ILE A 40 -17.76 -2.84 -9.27
C ILE A 40 -16.44 -3.62 -9.09
N LYS A 41 -15.76 -3.97 -10.19
CA LYS A 41 -14.46 -4.63 -10.16
C LYS A 41 -13.35 -3.75 -9.55
N ALA A 42 -13.34 -2.46 -9.87
CA ALA A 42 -12.38 -1.50 -9.34
C ALA A 42 -12.55 -1.31 -7.82
N LEU A 43 -13.77 -1.22 -7.32
CA LEU A 43 -14.07 -1.08 -5.89
C LEU A 43 -13.64 -2.33 -5.11
N ALA A 44 -13.94 -3.52 -5.63
CA ALA A 44 -13.50 -4.79 -5.04
C ALA A 44 -11.97 -4.86 -4.97
N SER A 45 -11.28 -4.41 -6.03
CA SER A 45 -9.82 -4.39 -6.06
C SER A 45 -9.24 -3.36 -5.11
N SER A 46 -9.76 -2.13 -5.08
CA SER A 46 -9.36 -1.09 -4.12
C SER A 46 -9.44 -1.60 -2.68
N HIS A 47 -10.54 -2.26 -2.29
CA HIS A 47 -10.69 -2.79 -0.94
C HIS A 47 -9.60 -3.84 -0.61
N ARG A 48 -9.39 -4.81 -1.51
CA ARG A 48 -8.35 -5.83 -1.38
C ARG A 48 -6.96 -5.23 -1.27
N ASP A 49 -6.66 -4.26 -2.12
CA ASP A 49 -5.33 -3.71 -2.30
C ASP A 49 -4.94 -2.75 -1.16
N ARG A 50 -5.89 -2.15 -0.43
CA ARG A 50 -5.59 -1.44 0.83
C ARG A 50 -4.88 -2.33 1.84
N SER A 51 -5.29 -3.58 1.96
CA SER A 51 -4.67 -4.56 2.85
C SER A 51 -3.35 -5.09 2.28
N LYS A 52 -3.27 -5.31 0.97
CA LYS A 52 -2.01 -5.73 0.32
C LYS A 52 -0.92 -4.67 0.41
N ARG A 53 -1.27 -3.39 0.22
CA ARG A 53 -0.34 -2.25 0.33
C ARG A 53 0.44 -2.25 1.64
N LYS A 54 -0.20 -2.61 2.76
CA LYS A 54 0.46 -2.75 4.07
C LYS A 54 1.56 -3.84 4.06
N ARG A 55 1.30 -4.95 3.37
CA ARG A 55 2.25 -6.08 3.20
C ARG A 55 3.37 -5.70 2.22
N ASP A 56 3.03 -5.02 1.13
CA ASP A 56 3.99 -4.60 0.11
C ASP A 56 5.01 -3.61 0.68
N PHE A 57 4.55 -2.60 1.44
CA PHE A 57 5.45 -1.70 2.15
C PHE A 57 6.31 -2.42 3.18
N ARG A 58 5.74 -3.37 3.93
CA ARG A 58 6.54 -4.17 4.87
C ARG A 58 7.62 -4.97 4.15
N ARG A 59 7.30 -5.57 2.99
CA ARG A 59 8.28 -6.28 2.16
C ARG A 59 9.40 -5.34 1.70
N LEU A 60 9.05 -4.14 1.23
CA LEU A 60 10.03 -3.11 0.83
C LEU A 60 10.93 -2.67 1.99
N TRP A 61 10.39 -2.50 3.18
CA TRP A 61 11.19 -2.14 4.35
C TRP A 61 12.17 -3.26 4.73
N ILE A 62 11.73 -4.51 4.65
CA ILE A 62 12.60 -5.67 4.91
C ILE A 62 13.73 -5.74 3.90
N THR A 63 13.46 -5.54 2.60
CA THR A 63 14.51 -5.57 1.57
C THR A 63 15.54 -4.46 1.77
N ARG A 64 15.09 -3.24 2.11
CA ARG A 64 15.96 -2.11 2.43
C ARG A 64 16.84 -2.38 3.66
N ILE A 65 16.26 -2.84 4.76
CA ILE A 65 17.01 -3.19 5.98
C ILE A 65 18.00 -4.33 5.69
N ASN A 66 17.60 -5.33 4.91
CA ASN A 66 18.47 -6.45 4.58
C ASN A 66 19.68 -6.01 3.75
N ALA A 67 19.51 -5.08 2.81
CA ALA A 67 20.63 -4.51 2.07
C ALA A 67 21.61 -3.78 3.01
N ALA A 68 21.10 -2.89 3.87
CA ALA A 68 21.93 -2.15 4.82
C ALA A 68 22.61 -3.07 5.87
N ALA A 69 21.91 -4.09 6.36
CA ALA A 69 22.48 -5.04 7.32
C ALA A 69 23.59 -5.89 6.68
N ARG A 70 23.42 -6.30 5.41
CA ARG A 70 24.44 -7.05 4.67
C ARG A 70 25.71 -6.24 4.43
N ASN A 71 25.59 -4.95 4.19
CA ASN A 71 26.76 -4.06 4.09
C ASN A 71 27.58 -4.04 5.38
N ASN A 72 26.95 -4.29 6.53
CA ASN A 72 27.60 -4.42 7.84
C ASN A 72 27.90 -5.89 8.23
N GLY A 73 27.82 -6.84 7.29
CA GLY A 73 28.17 -8.25 7.52
C GLY A 73 27.10 -9.10 8.23
N VAL A 74 25.88 -8.59 8.43
CA VAL A 74 24.82 -9.31 9.17
C VAL A 74 23.59 -9.55 8.29
N SER A 75 22.97 -10.73 8.40
CA SER A 75 21.70 -11.00 7.73
C SER A 75 20.52 -10.33 8.45
N TYR A 76 19.48 -9.95 7.71
CA TYR A 76 18.27 -9.37 8.28
C TYR A 76 17.67 -10.20 9.43
N THR A 77 17.62 -11.53 9.29
CA THR A 77 17.06 -12.43 10.32
C THR A 77 17.85 -12.36 11.62
N ARG A 78 19.19 -12.35 11.53
CA ARG A 78 20.09 -12.25 12.67
C ARG A 78 19.98 -10.87 13.33
N PHE A 79 19.93 -9.81 12.53
CA PHE A 79 19.73 -8.44 13.02
C PHE A 79 18.40 -8.28 13.80
N ILE A 80 17.30 -8.78 13.25
CA ILE A 80 15.99 -8.76 13.93
C ILE A 80 16.03 -9.60 15.21
N ARG A 81 16.71 -10.75 15.21
CA ARG A 81 16.87 -11.57 16.42
C ARG A 81 17.59 -10.79 17.52
N TYR A 82 18.65 -10.05 17.19
CA TYR A 82 19.37 -9.24 18.17
C TYR A 82 18.54 -8.06 18.69
N LEU A 83 17.77 -7.39 17.83
CA LEU A 83 16.82 -6.35 18.26
C LEU A 83 15.81 -6.87 19.30
N TYR A 84 15.26 -8.07 19.08
CA TYR A 84 14.35 -8.70 20.04
C TYR A 84 15.06 -9.10 21.33
N LYS A 85 16.29 -9.63 21.26
CA LYS A 85 17.09 -9.99 22.44
C LYS A 85 17.35 -8.77 23.33
N ASN A 86 17.64 -7.63 22.72
CA ASN A 86 17.90 -6.37 23.42
C ASN A 86 16.63 -5.57 23.73
N GLN A 87 15.44 -6.17 23.58
CA GLN A 87 14.12 -5.58 23.86
C GLN A 87 13.84 -4.26 23.11
N VAL A 88 14.51 -4.03 21.99
CA VAL A 88 14.30 -2.82 21.17
C VAL A 88 13.12 -3.04 20.22
N SER A 89 11.95 -2.52 20.60
CA SER A 89 10.70 -2.65 19.84
C SER A 89 10.60 -1.63 18.69
N SER A 90 11.45 -1.77 17.68
CA SER A 90 11.48 -0.78 16.60
C SER A 90 10.64 -1.14 15.37
N ASN A 91 9.90 -0.15 14.87
CA ASN A 91 9.09 -0.26 13.66
C ASN A 91 10.01 -0.36 12.42
N ARG A 92 9.77 -1.37 11.57
CA ARG A 92 10.50 -1.59 10.31
C ARG A 92 10.43 -0.40 9.35
N LYS A 93 9.35 0.38 9.40
CA LYS A 93 9.24 1.64 8.64
C LYS A 93 10.39 2.61 8.99
N ILE A 94 10.59 2.83 10.29
CA ILE A 94 11.57 3.79 10.80
C ILE A 94 12.98 3.25 10.56
N LEU A 95 13.22 1.97 10.81
CA LEU A 95 14.53 1.37 10.52
C LEU A 95 14.91 1.46 9.05
N ALA A 96 13.98 1.17 8.14
CA ALA A 96 14.24 1.28 6.72
C ALA A 96 14.49 2.73 6.27
N GLN A 97 13.94 3.71 6.99
CA GLN A 97 14.20 5.13 6.73
C GLN A 97 15.58 5.55 7.24
N ILE A 98 15.96 5.15 8.46
CA ILE A 98 17.31 5.39 9.03
C ILE A 98 18.36 4.73 8.13
N ALA A 99 18.14 3.49 7.70
CA ALA A 99 19.05 2.77 6.81
C ALA A 99 19.33 3.48 5.48
N ILE A 100 18.44 4.36 5.02
CA ILE A 100 18.62 5.13 3.78
C ILE A 100 19.20 6.52 4.07
N LEU A 101 18.65 7.22 5.06
CA LEU A 101 19.01 8.62 5.32
C LEU A 101 20.33 8.75 6.08
N ASP A 102 20.59 7.84 7.02
CA ASP A 102 21.76 7.88 7.88
C ASP A 102 22.33 6.48 8.11
N ILE A 103 23.24 6.12 7.20
CA ILE A 103 23.96 4.85 7.22
C ILE A 103 24.86 4.74 8.45
N ASN A 104 25.43 5.86 8.91
CA ASN A 104 26.33 5.89 10.07
C ASN A 104 25.56 5.54 11.34
N SER A 105 24.41 6.19 11.57
CA SER A 105 23.51 5.85 12.68
C SER A 105 23.00 4.41 12.60
N PHE A 106 22.72 3.89 11.41
CA PHE A 106 22.34 2.48 11.29
C PHE A 106 23.47 1.54 11.70
N SER A 107 24.72 1.84 11.32
CA SER A 107 25.90 1.05 11.68
C SER A 107 26.18 1.09 13.19
N THR A 108 26.06 2.25 13.84
CA THR A 108 26.25 2.37 15.31
C THR A 108 25.20 1.59 16.08
N ILE A 109 23.93 1.67 15.66
CA ILE A 109 22.84 0.84 16.22
C ILE A 109 23.18 -0.64 16.10
N LEU A 110 23.68 -1.07 14.93
CA LEU A 110 23.98 -2.47 14.66
C LEU A 110 25.13 -2.97 15.54
N LYS A 111 26.21 -2.20 15.67
CA LYS A 111 27.35 -2.51 16.54
C LYS A 111 26.92 -2.66 18.00
N LYS A 112 26.16 -1.68 18.53
CA LYS A 112 25.65 -1.69 19.91
C LYS A 112 24.72 -2.86 20.23
N ILE A 113 24.12 -3.46 19.19
CA ILE A 113 23.18 -4.58 19.34
C ILE A 113 23.88 -5.94 19.25
N ILE A 114 25.03 -6.01 18.57
CA ILE A 114 25.84 -7.24 18.47
C ILE A 114 26.61 -7.47 19.76
N GLU A 115 27.11 -6.40 20.37
CA GLU A 115 27.71 -6.38 21.71
C GLU A 115 26.72 -6.91 22.76
#